data_AF-A0AAE1LVM3-F1
#
_entry.id   AF-A0AAE1LVM3-F1
#
_cell.length_a   1.000
_cell.length_b   1.000
_cell.length_c   1.000
_cell.angle_alpha   90.00
_cell.angle_beta   90.00
_cell.angle_gamma   90.00
#
_symmetry.space_group_name_H-M   'P 1'
#
loop_
_entity.id
_entity.type
_entity.pdbx_description
1 polymer ?
#
loop_
_entity_poly.entity_id
_entity_poly.type
_entity_poly.pdbx_seq_one_letter_code
_entity_poly.pdbx_strand_id
1 'polypeptide(L)'
;MSDEDSLNYPLFRDCLSATILQPVPAPEPKRRRRAKAGRTSPVPTPVPGPDQDAEELADFIDYLADGIFQNLPQDLQELDYRSWRESEALQAQYSLPLTPDSLAKLDLPSSIWETLITYNLIAPDPTQPSHLPPTPEAFLLPILTGYLTPLIEPPPATPSTRTDACELCERSWIPLSYHHLIPRFVHDKAVKRGWHRKEDLQNVAWLCGACHRFVHRFKNHEDLARHYYTVELLLEEEEVRKFAEWVGRLRWKGGKTRSRRY
;
A
#
# COMPACT_ATOMS: atom_id res chain seq x y z
N MET A 1 12.26 20.62 -5.86
CA MET A 1 13.50 19.79 -5.83
C MET A 1 13.53 19.18 -4.44
N SER A 2 12.81 18.10 -4.16
CA SER A 2 12.63 16.87 -4.94
C SER A 2 11.22 16.32 -4.71
N ASP A 3 10.35 16.44 -5.71
CA ASP A 3 9.00 15.84 -5.72
C ASP A 3 9.09 14.47 -6.42
N GLU A 4 9.87 13.56 -5.85
CA GLU A 4 9.58 12.13 -6.01
C GLU A 4 8.60 11.81 -4.89
N ASP A 5 7.32 12.10 -5.13
CA ASP A 5 6.24 11.65 -4.25
C ASP A 5 6.39 10.13 -4.13
N SER A 6 6.88 9.67 -2.98
CA SER A 6 6.94 8.24 -2.70
C SER A 6 5.54 7.67 -2.94
N LEU A 7 5.45 6.63 -3.77
CA LEU A 7 4.19 5.94 -4.08
C LEU A 7 3.49 5.43 -2.82
N ASN A 8 4.22 5.33 -1.72
CA ASN A 8 3.75 4.85 -0.43
C ASN A 8 3.14 5.97 0.45
N TYR A 9 3.41 7.26 0.17
CA TYR A 9 2.86 8.37 0.95
C TYR A 9 1.31 8.36 0.99
N PRO A 10 0.59 8.19 -0.12
CA PRO A 10 -0.88 8.12 -0.10
C PRO A 10 -1.39 6.98 0.79
N LEU A 11 -0.75 5.81 0.75
CA LEU A 11 -1.09 4.67 1.58
C LEU A 11 -0.89 4.99 3.07
N PHE A 12 0.24 5.61 3.43
CA PHE A 12 0.52 6.01 4.80
C PHE A 12 -0.51 7.03 5.31
N ARG A 13 -0.81 8.06 4.51
CA ARG A 13 -1.82 9.07 4.78
C ARG A 13 -3.19 8.44 5.04
N ASP A 14 -3.60 7.49 4.20
CA ASP A 14 -4.87 6.77 4.37
C ASP A 14 -4.88 6.00 5.70
N CYS A 15 -3.80 5.32 6.06
CA CYS A 15 -3.68 4.62 7.35
C CYS A 15 -3.78 5.59 8.55
N LEU A 16 -3.11 6.74 8.47
CA LEU A 16 -3.18 7.79 9.50
C LEU A 16 -4.60 8.34 9.63
N SER A 17 -5.23 8.67 8.50
CA SER A 17 -6.59 9.19 8.45
C SER A 17 -7.57 8.20 9.07
N ALA A 18 -7.44 6.90 8.77
CA ALA A 18 -8.27 5.86 9.32
C ALA A 18 -8.14 5.79 10.84
N THR A 19 -6.92 5.91 11.40
CA THR A 19 -6.68 5.93 12.84
C THR A 19 -7.29 7.16 13.53
N ILE A 20 -7.15 8.35 12.94
CA ILE A 20 -7.71 9.60 13.51
C ILE A 20 -9.25 9.58 13.47
N LEU A 21 -9.82 9.04 12.40
CA LEU A 21 -11.26 8.94 12.20
C LEU A 21 -11.90 7.75 12.93
N GLN A 22 -11.12 6.89 13.61
CA GLN A 22 -11.71 5.77 14.33
C GLN A 22 -12.65 6.27 15.42
N PRO A 23 -13.92 5.82 15.43
CA PRO A 23 -14.82 6.14 16.52
C PRO A 23 -14.27 5.53 17.82
N VAL A 24 -14.10 6.37 18.84
CA VAL A 24 -13.82 5.90 20.21
C VAL A 24 -14.85 4.82 20.55
N PRO A 25 -14.45 3.61 20.99
CA PRO A 25 -15.40 2.55 21.29
C PRO A 25 -16.41 3.07 22.30
N ALA A 26 -17.68 3.11 21.89
CA ALA A 26 -18.75 3.63 22.73
C ALA A 26 -18.83 2.79 24.01
N PRO A 27 -18.85 3.41 25.21
CA PRO A 27 -19.12 2.66 26.42
C PRO A 27 -20.48 1.99 26.31
N GLU A 28 -20.57 0.72 26.72
CA GLU A 28 -21.79 -0.09 26.64
C GLU A 28 -23.02 0.71 27.12
N PRO A 29 -24.14 0.67 26.39
CA PRO A 29 -25.30 1.49 26.71
C PRO A 29 -25.89 1.04 28.06
N LYS A 30 -25.57 1.77 29.13
CA LYS A 30 -26.32 1.69 30.39
C LYS A 30 -27.78 2.02 30.08
N ARG A 31 -28.65 1.01 30.26
CA ARG A 31 -30.11 1.08 30.11
C ARG A 31 -30.67 2.41 30.64
N ARG A 32 -31.05 3.31 29.74
CA ARG A 32 -31.70 4.57 30.09
C ARG A 32 -33.12 4.30 30.58
N ARG A 33 -33.38 4.58 31.86
CA ARG A 33 -34.74 4.77 32.40
C ARG A 33 -35.33 6.06 31.81
N ARG A 34 -36.55 5.93 31.30
CA ARG A 34 -37.34 6.97 30.63
C ARG A 34 -37.77 8.03 31.66
N ALA A 35 -37.44 9.30 31.44
CA ALA A 35 -38.07 10.44 32.11
C ALA A 35 -38.32 11.59 31.12
N LYS A 36 -39.37 12.35 31.44
CA LYS A 36 -40.27 13.09 30.55
C LYS A 36 -39.76 14.50 30.20
N ALA A 37 -40.15 14.96 29.02
CA ALA A 37 -39.72 16.19 28.35
C ALA A 37 -40.04 17.50 29.09
N GLY A 38 -39.12 18.45 29.01
CA GLY A 38 -39.32 19.88 29.27
C GLY A 38 -38.55 20.69 28.23
N ARG A 39 -39.27 21.48 27.42
CA ARG A 39 -38.75 22.37 26.37
C ARG A 39 -38.17 23.65 26.98
N THR A 40 -37.01 24.08 26.51
CA THR A 40 -36.64 25.49 26.29
C THR A 40 -35.49 25.54 25.27
N SER A 41 -35.67 26.34 24.21
CA SER A 41 -34.67 26.53 23.15
C SER A 41 -33.85 27.80 23.41
N PRO A 42 -32.52 27.77 23.27
CA PRO A 42 -31.74 28.98 23.04
C PRO A 42 -31.48 29.20 21.54
N VAL A 43 -31.23 30.47 21.24
CA VAL A 43 -31.07 31.15 19.94
C VAL A 43 -29.84 30.66 19.16
N PRO A 44 -29.87 30.61 17.80
CA PRO A 44 -28.75 30.12 17.00
C PRO A 44 -27.64 31.18 16.87
N THR A 45 -26.43 30.81 17.27
CA THR A 45 -25.18 31.40 16.77
C THR A 45 -24.88 30.87 15.37
N PRO A 46 -24.17 31.63 14.51
CA PRO A 46 -23.85 31.18 13.16
C PRO A 46 -22.91 29.98 13.25
N VAL A 47 -23.38 28.84 12.75
CA VAL A 47 -22.62 27.58 12.67
C VAL A 47 -21.82 27.62 11.37
N PRO A 48 -20.50 27.40 11.37
CA PRO A 48 -19.74 27.13 10.15
C PRO A 48 -20.37 25.93 9.41
N GLY A 49 -20.33 25.94 8.08
CA GLY A 49 -20.91 24.85 7.30
C GLY A 49 -20.14 23.54 7.53
N PRO A 50 -20.80 22.37 7.45
CA PRO A 50 -20.14 21.07 7.64
C PRO A 50 -19.00 20.80 6.65
N ASP A 51 -18.96 21.50 5.52
CA ASP A 51 -17.89 21.40 4.53
C ASP A 51 -16.59 22.07 5.01
N GLN A 52 -16.68 23.15 5.78
CA GLN A 52 -15.50 23.87 6.28
C GLN A 52 -14.76 23.06 7.35
N ASP A 53 -15.49 22.40 8.25
CA ASP A 53 -14.91 21.52 9.27
C ASP A 53 -14.23 20.30 8.64
N ALA A 54 -14.70 19.83 7.48
CA ALA A 54 -14.13 18.70 6.76
C ALA A 54 -12.85 19.07 6.01
N GLU A 55 -12.79 20.25 5.39
CA GLU A 55 -11.58 20.78 4.75
C GLU A 55 -10.48 21.03 5.79
N GLU A 56 -10.81 21.68 6.91
CA GLU A 56 -9.85 21.93 8.00
C GLU A 56 -9.29 20.63 8.60
N LEU A 57 -10.12 19.58 8.70
CA LEU A 57 -9.67 18.25 9.15
C LEU A 57 -8.77 17.56 8.12
N ALA A 58 -9.06 17.71 6.83
CA ALA A 58 -8.21 17.14 5.77
C ALA A 58 -6.83 17.81 5.75
N ASP A 59 -6.78 19.15 5.83
CA ASP A 59 -5.53 19.91 5.91
C ASP A 59 -4.71 19.52 7.16
N PHE A 60 -5.39 19.28 8.29
CA PHE A 60 -4.75 18.80 9.52
C PHE A 60 -4.15 17.39 9.36
N ILE A 61 -4.87 16.47 8.72
CA ILE A 61 -4.36 15.12 8.41
C ILE A 61 -3.16 15.22 7.49
N ASP A 62 -3.20 16.07 6.48
CA ASP A 62 -2.09 16.27 5.52
C ASP A 62 -0.85 16.81 6.22
N TYR A 63 -1.01 17.81 7.09
CA TYR A 63 0.09 18.34 7.91
C TYR A 63 0.77 17.26 8.76
N LEU A 64 -0.02 16.44 9.46
CA LEU A 64 0.52 15.36 10.28
C LEU A 64 1.12 14.24 9.44
N ALA A 65 0.48 13.86 8.33
CA ALA A 65 0.94 12.81 7.43
C ALA A 65 2.31 13.16 6.85
N ASP A 66 2.46 14.37 6.29
CA ASP A 66 3.73 14.85 5.75
C ASP A 66 4.80 14.95 6.85
N GLY A 67 4.45 15.57 7.98
CA GLY A 67 5.36 15.72 9.11
C GLY A 67 5.89 14.39 9.67
N ILE A 68 5.07 13.34 9.69
CA ILE A 68 5.51 12.01 10.14
C ILE A 68 6.24 11.28 9.02
N PHE A 69 5.71 11.26 7.79
CA PHE A 69 6.23 10.47 6.69
C PHE A 69 7.65 10.90 6.28
N GLN A 70 7.91 12.21 6.19
CA GLN A 70 9.23 12.75 5.85
C GLN A 70 10.30 12.39 6.88
N ASN A 71 9.90 12.06 8.11
CA ASN A 71 10.80 11.65 9.20
C ASN A 71 10.86 10.13 9.38
N LEU A 72 10.14 9.35 8.56
CA LEU A 72 10.35 7.90 8.52
C LEU A 72 11.71 7.57 7.89
N PRO A 73 12.37 6.46 8.26
CA PRO A 73 13.58 6.00 7.58
C PRO A 73 13.34 5.82 6.08
N GLN A 74 14.32 6.17 5.23
CA GLN A 74 14.18 6.07 3.78
C GLN A 74 13.78 4.65 3.32
N ASP A 75 14.39 3.63 3.92
CA ASP A 75 14.06 2.22 3.69
C ASP A 75 12.57 1.89 3.91
N LEU A 76 11.90 2.62 4.81
CA LEU A 76 10.48 2.47 5.11
C LEU A 76 9.60 3.31 4.17
N GLN A 77 10.08 4.49 3.74
CA GLN A 77 9.38 5.35 2.80
C GLN A 77 9.30 4.70 1.41
N GLU A 78 10.35 4.00 0.98
CA GLU A 78 10.46 3.37 -0.34
C GLU A 78 10.20 1.85 -0.30
N LEU A 79 9.76 1.32 0.86
CA LEU A 79 9.58 -0.11 1.04
C LEU A 79 8.58 -0.70 0.05
N ASP A 80 8.93 -1.83 -0.54
CA ASP A 80 8.05 -2.65 -1.35
C ASP A 80 8.24 -4.13 -0.99
N TYR A 81 7.29 -4.98 -1.43
CA TYR A 81 7.31 -6.40 -1.10
C TYR A 81 8.61 -7.10 -1.50
N ARG A 82 9.18 -6.71 -2.64
CA ARG A 82 10.39 -7.33 -3.17
C ARG A 82 11.62 -6.89 -2.39
N SER A 83 11.81 -5.58 -2.19
CA SER A 83 12.95 -5.06 -1.42
C SER A 83 12.96 -5.61 0.00
N TRP A 84 11.79 -5.67 0.65
CA TRP A 84 11.63 -6.32 1.96
C TRP A 84 11.99 -7.80 1.92
N ARG A 85 11.47 -8.57 0.96
CA ARG A 85 11.72 -10.02 0.83
C ARG A 85 13.20 -10.36 0.54
N GLU A 86 13.89 -9.52 -0.21
CA GLU A 86 15.29 -9.78 -0.62
C GLU A 86 16.31 -9.35 0.44
N SER A 87 15.89 -8.58 1.46
CA SER A 87 16.76 -8.09 2.53
C SER A 87 16.41 -8.71 3.88
N GLU A 88 17.32 -9.53 4.43
CA GLU A 88 17.20 -10.06 5.80
C GLU A 88 17.14 -8.95 6.86
N ALA A 89 17.82 -7.82 6.62
CA ALA A 89 17.81 -6.67 7.51
C ALA A 89 16.43 -5.99 7.57
N LEU A 90 15.78 -5.81 6.41
CA LEU A 90 14.44 -5.22 6.35
C LEU A 90 13.40 -6.16 6.96
N GLN A 91 13.53 -7.47 6.77
CA GLN A 91 12.69 -8.47 7.45
C GLN A 91 12.85 -8.44 8.97
N ALA A 92 14.07 -8.36 9.46
CA ALA A 92 14.32 -8.30 10.90
C ALA A 92 13.74 -7.03 11.54
N GLN A 93 13.73 -5.91 10.81
CA GLN A 93 13.30 -4.62 11.34
C GLN A 93 11.79 -4.36 11.19
N TYR A 94 11.19 -4.78 10.07
CA TYR A 94 9.82 -4.42 9.67
C TYR A 94 8.87 -5.63 9.55
N SER A 95 9.20 -6.77 10.14
CA SER A 95 8.26 -7.89 10.25
C SER A 95 7.15 -7.59 11.25
N LEU A 96 5.96 -8.14 10.98
CA LEU A 96 4.81 -8.04 11.88
C LEU A 96 4.77 -9.24 12.85
N PRO A 97 4.34 -9.04 14.11
CA PRO A 97 3.91 -7.78 14.72
C PRO A 97 5.10 -6.84 15.00
N LEU A 98 4.91 -5.54 14.75
CA LEU A 98 5.91 -4.53 15.10
C LEU A 98 6.16 -4.54 16.61
N THR A 99 7.42 -4.45 17.01
CA THR A 99 7.82 -4.28 18.40
C THR A 99 8.15 -2.82 18.69
N PRO A 100 8.15 -2.39 19.96
CA PRO A 100 8.64 -1.06 20.34
C PRO A 100 10.08 -0.80 19.85
N ASP A 101 10.91 -1.84 19.77
CA ASP A 101 12.28 -1.75 19.23
C ASP A 101 12.30 -1.39 17.74
N SER A 102 11.30 -1.82 16.96
CA SER A 102 11.14 -1.43 15.55
C SER A 102 10.87 0.07 15.40
N LEU A 103 10.25 0.70 16.40
CA LEU A 103 9.87 2.13 16.41
C LEU A 103 10.92 3.02 17.08
N ALA A 104 11.89 2.45 17.80
CA ALA A 104 12.92 3.19 18.53
C ALA A 104 13.84 4.05 17.64
N LYS A 105 13.83 3.81 16.31
CA LYS A 105 14.59 4.59 15.32
C LYS A 105 13.81 5.78 14.76
N LEU A 106 12.54 5.95 15.11
CA LEU A 106 11.73 7.07 14.66
C LEU A 106 12.10 8.32 15.46
N ASP A 107 12.61 9.33 14.76
CA ASP A 107 12.92 10.63 15.34
C ASP A 107 11.93 11.66 14.80
N LEU A 108 10.85 11.91 15.55
CA LEU A 108 9.81 12.84 15.15
C LEU A 108 10.10 14.26 15.68
N PRO A 109 9.91 15.33 14.86
CA PRO A 109 10.13 16.70 15.29
C PRO A 109 9.22 17.11 16.45
N SER A 110 9.74 17.85 17.44
CA SER A 110 8.98 18.25 18.64
C SER A 110 7.65 18.96 18.35
N SER A 111 7.54 19.69 17.24
CA SER A 111 6.30 20.32 16.78
C SER A 111 5.17 19.31 16.52
N ILE A 112 5.50 18.13 16.00
CA ILE A 112 4.54 17.04 15.79
C ILE A 112 4.08 16.49 17.13
N TRP A 113 4.99 16.28 18.09
CA TRP A 113 4.66 15.82 19.45
C TRP A 113 3.70 16.77 20.15
N GLU A 114 4.01 18.07 20.12
CA GLU A 114 3.17 19.11 20.69
C GLU A 114 1.79 19.14 20.04
N THR A 115 1.72 18.93 18.71
CA THR A 115 0.46 18.84 17.98
C THR A 115 -0.35 17.61 18.43
N LEU A 116 0.27 16.43 18.53
CA LEU A 116 -0.41 15.21 19.00
C LEU A 116 -1.01 15.40 20.41
N ILE A 117 -0.30 16.08 21.31
CA ILE A 117 -0.80 16.39 22.66
C ILE A 117 -1.93 17.43 22.59
N THR A 118 -1.72 18.53 21.86
CA THR A 118 -2.65 19.65 21.76
C THR A 118 -4.02 19.22 21.24
N TYR A 119 -4.03 18.31 20.27
CA TYR A 119 -5.24 17.78 19.66
C TYR A 119 -5.77 16.50 20.34
N ASN A 120 -5.25 16.14 21.52
CA ASN A 120 -5.66 14.97 22.30
C ASN A 120 -5.56 13.63 21.52
N LEU A 121 -4.56 13.49 20.66
CA LEU A 121 -4.26 12.24 19.96
C LEU A 121 -3.39 11.30 20.81
N ILE A 122 -2.63 11.86 21.75
CA ILE A 122 -1.86 11.12 22.77
C ILE A 122 -2.12 11.70 24.17
N ALA A 123 -1.87 10.90 25.20
CA ALA A 123 -2.00 11.35 26.57
C ALA A 123 -0.93 12.41 26.91
N PRO A 124 -1.30 13.53 27.56
CA PRO A 124 -0.32 14.52 28.02
C PRO A 124 0.56 14.00 29.16
N ASP A 125 0.07 13.01 29.92
CA ASP A 125 0.80 12.34 31.00
C ASP A 125 0.66 10.81 30.82
N PRO A 126 1.76 10.08 30.50
CA PRO A 126 1.73 8.64 30.28
C PRO A 126 1.48 7.83 31.56
N THR A 127 1.61 8.45 32.74
CA THR A 127 1.46 7.78 34.04
C THR A 127 0.01 7.73 34.52
N GLN A 128 -0.88 8.50 33.90
CA GLN A 128 -2.29 8.56 34.26
C GLN A 128 -3.14 7.61 33.40
N PRO A 129 -4.17 6.97 33.98
CA PRO A 129 -5.08 6.14 33.21
C PRO A 129 -5.88 7.01 32.23
N SER A 130 -5.62 6.83 30.94
CA SER A 130 -6.29 7.49 29.83
C SER A 130 -6.76 6.48 28.80
N HIS A 131 -7.77 6.84 28.01
CA HIS A 131 -8.17 6.08 26.82
C HIS A 131 -7.29 6.39 25.60
N LEU A 132 -6.46 7.43 25.68
CA LEU A 132 -5.53 7.83 24.63
C LEU A 132 -4.24 7.00 24.71
N PRO A 133 -3.55 6.81 23.57
CA PRO A 133 -2.22 6.22 23.55
C PRO A 133 -1.27 6.96 24.51
N PRO A 134 -0.50 6.24 25.34
CA PRO A 134 0.37 6.86 26.35
C PRO A 134 1.63 7.48 25.72
N THR A 135 2.05 7.04 24.54
CA THR A 135 3.25 7.53 23.85
C THR A 135 2.98 7.66 22.35
N PRO A 136 3.77 8.46 21.61
CA PRO A 136 3.63 8.54 20.16
C PRO A 136 3.88 7.21 19.45
N GLU A 137 4.79 6.38 19.97
CA GLU A 137 5.03 5.05 19.39
C GLU A 137 3.77 4.19 19.48
N ALA A 138 3.04 4.27 20.62
CA ALA A 138 1.76 3.59 20.77
C ALA A 138 0.68 4.13 19.82
N PHE A 139 0.70 5.42 19.49
CA PHE A 139 -0.18 6.03 18.49
C PHE A 139 0.18 5.59 17.06
N LEU A 140 1.47 5.54 16.73
CA LEU A 140 1.97 5.17 15.41
C LEU A 140 1.89 3.68 15.13
N LEU A 141 1.96 2.83 16.14
CA LEU A 141 1.97 1.37 15.99
C LEU A 141 0.82 0.82 15.10
N PRO A 142 -0.46 1.15 15.33
CA PRO A 142 -1.55 0.70 14.45
C PRO A 142 -1.46 1.30 13.03
N ILE A 143 -0.98 2.53 12.89
CA ILE A 143 -0.81 3.22 11.59
C ILE A 143 0.26 2.49 10.78
N LEU A 144 1.43 2.28 11.37
CA LEU A 144 2.57 1.62 10.73
C LEU A 144 2.30 0.14 10.48
N THR A 145 1.53 -0.52 11.33
CA THR A 145 1.05 -1.89 11.07
C THR A 145 0.20 -1.92 9.81
N GLY A 146 -0.81 -1.04 9.70
CA GLY A 146 -1.67 -0.96 8.52
C GLY A 146 -0.92 -0.56 7.25
N TYR A 147 0.07 0.32 7.38
CA TYR A 147 0.96 0.73 6.30
C TYR A 147 1.85 -0.43 5.81
N LEU A 148 2.47 -1.18 6.73
CA LEU A 148 3.38 -2.27 6.39
C LEU A 148 2.67 -3.50 5.84
N THR A 149 1.47 -3.84 6.33
CA THR A 149 0.73 -5.05 5.91
C THR A 149 0.70 -5.22 4.38
N PRO A 150 0.18 -4.28 3.57
CA PRO A 150 0.15 -4.43 2.12
C PRO A 150 1.53 -4.35 1.46
N LEU A 151 2.54 -3.77 2.13
CA LEU A 151 3.91 -3.66 1.61
C LEU A 151 4.72 -4.93 1.82
N ILE A 152 4.41 -5.75 2.82
CA ILE A 152 5.15 -6.99 3.13
C ILE A 152 4.36 -8.26 2.78
N GLU A 153 3.07 -8.13 2.46
CA GLU A 153 2.28 -9.24 1.95
C GLU A 153 2.51 -9.43 0.44
N PRO A 154 2.53 -10.69 -0.04
CA PRO A 154 2.60 -10.94 -1.47
C PRO A 154 1.38 -10.29 -2.16
N PRO A 155 1.58 -9.54 -3.26
CA PRO A 155 0.50 -8.84 -3.93
C PRO A 155 -0.61 -9.83 -4.30
N PRO A 156 -1.89 -9.51 -4.02
CA PRO A 156 -2.98 -10.42 -4.26
C PRO A 156 -3.06 -10.74 -5.76
N ALA A 157 -3.22 -12.02 -6.07
CA ALA A 157 -3.38 -12.53 -7.43
C ALA A 157 -4.76 -12.22 -8.02
N THR A 158 -5.12 -10.93 -8.12
CA THR A 158 -6.47 -10.49 -8.50
C THR A 158 -6.46 -9.50 -9.67
N PRO A 159 -7.57 -9.41 -10.42
CA PRO A 159 -7.75 -8.39 -11.47
C PRO A 159 -7.65 -6.94 -10.99
N SER A 160 -7.72 -6.70 -9.67
CA SER A 160 -7.67 -5.36 -9.06
C SER A 160 -6.27 -4.75 -9.07
N THR A 161 -5.21 -5.53 -9.30
CA THR A 161 -3.82 -5.05 -9.45
C THR A 161 -3.53 -4.56 -10.86
N ARG A 162 -4.56 -4.32 -11.68
CA ARG A 162 -4.40 -3.93 -13.08
C ARG A 162 -3.72 -2.57 -13.19
N THR A 163 -2.55 -2.57 -13.81
CA THR A 163 -1.83 -1.37 -14.20
C THR A 163 -2.51 -0.66 -15.37
N ASP A 164 -2.28 0.65 -15.49
CA ASP A 164 -2.79 1.44 -16.62
C ASP A 164 -2.01 1.22 -17.92
N ALA A 165 -0.80 0.65 -17.83
CA ALA A 165 0.10 0.41 -18.95
C ALA A 165 0.69 -1.00 -18.94
N CYS A 166 1.05 -1.49 -20.13
CA CYS A 166 1.72 -2.78 -20.27
C CYS A 166 3.09 -2.75 -19.58
N GLU A 167 3.33 -3.62 -18.60
CA GLU A 167 4.56 -3.60 -17.80
C GLU A 167 5.85 -3.90 -18.58
N LEU A 168 5.76 -4.50 -19.77
CA LEU A 168 6.91 -4.70 -20.65
C LEU A 168 7.14 -3.58 -21.68
N CYS A 169 6.09 -3.00 -22.27
CA CYS A 169 6.24 -2.07 -23.40
C CYS A 169 5.62 -0.69 -23.17
N GLU A 170 5.14 -0.45 -21.95
CA GLU A 170 4.66 0.84 -21.42
C GLU A 170 3.48 1.49 -22.14
N ARG A 171 2.86 0.78 -23.10
CA ARG A 171 1.67 1.29 -23.80
C ARG A 171 0.47 1.26 -22.88
N SER A 172 -0.11 2.44 -22.63
CA SER A 172 -1.31 2.65 -21.79
C SER A 172 -2.64 2.61 -22.55
N TRP A 173 -2.63 2.82 -23.86
CA TRP A 173 -3.86 2.94 -24.67
C TRP A 173 -4.35 1.61 -25.26
N ILE A 174 -3.91 0.46 -24.74
CA ILE A 174 -4.23 -0.87 -25.29
C ILE A 174 -4.75 -1.83 -24.23
N PRO A 175 -5.58 -2.83 -24.62
CA PRO A 175 -6.05 -3.83 -23.67
C PRO A 175 -4.91 -4.68 -23.11
N LEU A 176 -4.83 -4.73 -21.79
CA LEU A 176 -3.95 -5.62 -21.03
C LEU A 176 -4.66 -6.92 -20.65
N SER A 177 -3.87 -7.96 -20.50
CA SER A 177 -4.28 -9.28 -20.04
C SER A 177 -3.38 -9.73 -18.91
N TYR A 178 -3.97 -10.44 -17.96
CA TYR A 178 -3.29 -11.01 -16.81
C TYR A 178 -2.38 -12.18 -17.25
N HIS A 179 -1.12 -12.15 -16.83
CA HIS A 179 -0.12 -13.16 -17.17
C HIS A 179 0.60 -13.64 -15.91
N HIS A 180 0.64 -14.95 -15.66
CA HIS A 180 1.46 -15.51 -14.60
C HIS A 180 2.90 -15.68 -15.09
N LEU A 181 3.84 -14.99 -14.44
CA LEU A 181 5.26 -15.04 -14.78
C LEU A 181 5.88 -16.40 -14.45
N ILE A 182 5.41 -17.03 -13.38
CA ILE A 182 5.65 -18.46 -13.10
C ILE A 182 4.43 -19.24 -13.60
N PRO A 183 4.55 -20.04 -14.68
CA PRO A 183 3.40 -20.74 -15.24
C PRO A 183 2.74 -21.66 -14.20
N ARG A 184 1.42 -21.53 -14.01
CA ARG A 184 0.67 -22.25 -12.96
C ARG A 184 0.90 -23.76 -12.95
N PHE A 185 1.04 -24.37 -14.11
CA PHE A 185 1.20 -25.81 -14.20
C PHE A 185 2.60 -26.30 -13.74
N VAL A 186 3.59 -25.40 -13.60
CA VAL A 186 4.89 -25.73 -13.01
C VAL A 186 5.01 -25.34 -11.53
N HIS A 187 3.96 -24.79 -10.92
CA HIS A 187 3.97 -24.37 -9.50
C HIS A 187 4.37 -25.49 -8.55
N ASP A 188 3.73 -26.65 -8.65
CA ASP A 188 4.06 -27.81 -7.82
C ASP A 188 5.52 -28.28 -8.01
N LYS A 189 5.99 -28.22 -9.26
CA LYS A 189 7.38 -28.59 -9.61
C LYS A 189 8.37 -27.57 -9.04
N ALA A 190 8.08 -26.28 -9.16
CA ALA A 190 8.90 -25.18 -8.67
C ALA A 190 9.11 -25.27 -7.16
N VAL A 191 8.02 -25.52 -6.40
CA VAL A 191 8.10 -25.72 -4.95
C VAL A 191 8.86 -26.99 -4.60
N LYS A 192 8.53 -28.13 -5.24
CA LYS A 192 9.19 -29.41 -4.95
C LYS A 192 10.68 -29.40 -5.26
N ARG A 193 11.11 -28.61 -6.25
CA ARG A 193 12.52 -28.47 -6.65
C ARG A 193 13.24 -27.32 -5.92
N GLY A 194 12.55 -26.59 -5.05
CA GLY A 194 13.12 -25.47 -4.30
C GLY A 194 13.47 -24.25 -5.16
N TRP A 195 12.84 -24.08 -6.33
CA TRP A 195 13.05 -22.89 -7.15
C TRP A 195 12.30 -21.68 -6.60
N HIS A 196 11.11 -21.92 -6.03
CA HIS A 196 10.22 -20.89 -5.52
C HIS A 196 9.51 -21.36 -4.26
N ARG A 197 9.20 -20.45 -3.35
CA ARG A 197 8.27 -20.72 -2.24
C ARG A 197 6.84 -20.61 -2.76
N LYS A 198 5.87 -21.11 -1.99
CA LYS A 198 4.45 -21.08 -2.40
C LYS A 198 3.92 -19.65 -2.57
N GLU A 199 4.45 -18.71 -1.79
CA GLU A 199 4.13 -17.29 -1.83
C GLU A 199 4.59 -16.63 -3.15
N ASP A 200 5.75 -17.01 -3.70
CA ASP A 200 6.30 -16.42 -4.93
C ASP A 200 5.54 -16.83 -6.21
N LEU A 201 4.76 -17.91 -6.14
CA LEU A 201 4.08 -18.49 -7.30
C LEU A 201 3.04 -17.56 -7.92
N GLN A 202 2.60 -16.55 -7.17
CA GLN A 202 1.59 -15.59 -7.61
C GLN A 202 2.19 -14.37 -8.32
N ASN A 203 3.49 -14.36 -8.64
CA ASN A 203 4.07 -13.31 -9.46
C ASN A 203 3.39 -13.24 -10.82
N VAL A 204 2.81 -12.07 -11.09
CA VAL A 204 1.97 -11.81 -12.26
C VAL A 204 2.35 -10.49 -12.90
N ALA A 205 1.98 -10.35 -14.18
CA ALA A 205 2.16 -9.13 -14.95
C ALA A 205 0.93 -8.85 -15.82
N TRP A 206 0.62 -7.58 -16.01
CA TRP A 206 -0.37 -7.02 -16.93
C TRP A 206 0.28 -6.69 -18.25
N LEU A 207 0.12 -7.61 -19.19
CA LEU A 207 0.77 -7.54 -20.49
C LEU A 207 -0.25 -7.31 -21.59
N CYS A 208 0.10 -6.47 -22.55
CA CYS A 208 -0.66 -6.37 -23.78
C CYS A 208 -0.58 -7.67 -24.59
N GLY A 209 -1.54 -7.88 -25.49
CA GLY A 209 -1.60 -9.12 -26.27
C GLY A 209 -0.35 -9.40 -27.14
N ALA A 210 0.46 -8.39 -27.49
CA ALA A 210 1.72 -8.60 -28.20
C ALA A 210 2.81 -9.15 -27.27
N CYS A 211 3.04 -8.47 -26.14
CA CYS A 211 4.01 -8.87 -25.12
C CYS A 211 3.66 -10.22 -24.49
N HIS A 212 2.39 -10.46 -24.16
CA HIS A 212 1.94 -11.76 -23.63
C HIS A 212 2.29 -12.91 -24.58
N ARG A 213 1.98 -12.77 -25.88
CA ARG A 213 2.33 -13.79 -26.88
C ARG A 213 3.83 -13.94 -27.11
N PHE A 214 4.62 -12.91 -26.80
CA PHE A 214 6.07 -12.96 -26.93
C PHE A 214 6.69 -13.70 -25.75
N VAL A 215 6.29 -13.42 -24.50
CA VAL A 215 6.78 -14.12 -23.31
C VAL A 215 6.56 -15.64 -23.42
N HIS A 216 5.40 -16.09 -23.89
CA HIS A 216 5.14 -17.51 -24.13
C HIS A 216 6.04 -18.17 -25.20
N ARG A 217 6.70 -17.37 -26.04
CA ARG A 217 7.61 -17.85 -27.11
C ARG A 217 9.08 -17.62 -26.79
N PHE A 218 9.39 -16.73 -25.85
CA PHE A 218 10.75 -16.35 -25.48
C PHE A 218 11.55 -17.55 -24.95
N LYS A 219 10.99 -18.28 -23.98
CA LYS A 219 11.61 -19.45 -23.36
C LYS A 219 10.59 -20.54 -23.07
N ASN A 220 11.07 -21.75 -22.83
CA ASN A 220 10.20 -22.82 -22.34
C ASN A 220 9.72 -22.50 -20.92
N HIS A 221 8.64 -23.15 -20.49
CA HIS A 221 7.99 -22.84 -19.23
C HIS A 221 8.85 -23.12 -17.98
N GLU A 222 9.80 -24.05 -18.05
CA GLU A 222 10.71 -24.33 -16.92
C GLU A 222 11.77 -23.24 -16.81
N ASP A 223 12.33 -22.80 -17.94
CA ASP A 223 13.29 -21.69 -17.96
C ASP A 223 12.61 -20.38 -17.54
N LEU A 224 11.38 -20.11 -17.99
CA LEU A 224 10.60 -18.97 -17.52
C LEU A 224 10.45 -19.00 -15.99
N ALA A 225 10.06 -20.15 -15.44
CA ALA A 225 9.92 -20.28 -13.99
C ALA A 225 11.27 -20.14 -13.27
N ARG A 226 12.39 -20.66 -13.80
CA ARG A 226 13.67 -20.65 -13.09
C ARG A 226 14.41 -19.32 -13.16
N HIS A 227 14.35 -18.67 -14.31
CA HIS A 227 15.27 -17.58 -14.65
C HIS A 227 14.55 -16.27 -14.99
N TYR A 228 13.25 -16.30 -15.34
CA TYR A 228 12.53 -15.15 -15.88
C TYR A 228 11.15 -14.96 -15.25
N TYR A 229 11.10 -15.06 -13.92
CA TYR A 229 9.87 -15.08 -13.13
C TYR A 229 9.44 -13.70 -12.59
N THR A 230 10.09 -12.63 -13.05
CA THR A 230 9.69 -11.22 -12.81
C THR A 230 9.76 -10.40 -14.10
N VAL A 231 9.14 -9.21 -14.10
CA VAL A 231 9.20 -8.28 -15.25
C VAL A 231 10.63 -7.78 -15.45
N GLU A 232 11.36 -7.50 -14.37
CA GLU A 232 12.72 -6.99 -14.41
C GLU A 232 13.68 -8.04 -14.97
N LEU A 233 13.57 -9.30 -14.52
CA LEU A 233 14.36 -10.41 -15.06
C LEU A 233 14.08 -10.64 -16.55
N LEU A 234 12.83 -10.42 -16.99
CA LEU A 234 12.51 -10.42 -18.41
C LEU A 234 13.17 -9.25 -19.14
N LEU A 235 13.17 -8.04 -18.59
CA LEU A 235 13.74 -6.84 -19.21
C LEU A 235 15.28 -6.79 -19.20
N GLU A 236 15.94 -7.54 -18.33
CA GLU A 236 17.39 -7.74 -18.35
C GLU A 236 17.86 -8.45 -19.64
N GLU A 237 16.99 -9.25 -20.26
CA GLU A 237 17.30 -9.97 -21.49
C GLU A 237 17.20 -9.06 -22.71
N GLU A 238 18.29 -9.00 -23.48
CA GLU A 238 18.41 -8.07 -24.61
C GLU A 238 17.32 -8.27 -25.66
N GLU A 239 16.94 -9.53 -25.92
CA GLU A 239 15.88 -9.88 -26.87
C GLU A 239 14.52 -9.31 -26.43
N VAL A 240 14.19 -9.46 -25.15
CA VAL A 240 12.93 -8.99 -24.58
C VAL A 240 12.88 -7.46 -24.61
N ARG A 241 13.96 -6.79 -24.19
CA ARG A 241 14.07 -5.33 -24.20
C ARG A 241 13.91 -4.75 -25.60
N LYS A 242 14.66 -5.26 -26.58
CA LYS A 242 14.55 -4.82 -27.99
C LYS A 242 13.14 -5.02 -28.54
N PHE A 243 12.50 -6.15 -28.19
CA PHE A 243 11.12 -6.41 -28.59
C PHE A 243 10.16 -5.42 -27.93
N ALA A 244 10.26 -5.20 -26.62
CA ALA A 244 9.47 -4.25 -25.86
C ALA A 244 9.54 -2.83 -26.44
N GLU A 245 10.75 -2.31 -26.67
CA GLU A 245 10.99 -0.98 -27.26
C GLU A 245 10.40 -0.85 -28.68
N TRP A 246 10.53 -1.91 -29.49
CA TRP A 246 9.94 -1.94 -30.82
C TRP A 246 8.41 -1.94 -30.74
N VAL A 247 7.82 -2.81 -29.92
CA VAL A 247 6.37 -2.92 -29.74
C VAL A 247 5.76 -1.65 -29.14
N GLY A 248 6.46 -0.99 -28.23
CA GLY A 248 6.06 0.28 -27.62
C GLY A 248 5.80 1.37 -28.65
N ARG A 249 6.60 1.39 -29.72
CA ARG A 249 6.47 2.35 -30.84
C ARG A 249 5.37 2.01 -31.84
N LEU A 250 4.81 0.79 -31.80
CA LEU A 250 3.77 0.38 -32.75
C LEU A 250 2.44 1.04 -32.41
N ARG A 251 1.91 1.81 -33.37
CA ARG A 251 0.52 2.27 -33.35
C ARG A 251 -0.42 1.11 -33.66
N TRP A 252 -1.23 0.75 -32.67
CA TRP A 252 -2.23 -0.30 -32.77
C TRP A 252 -3.32 0.08 -33.78
N LYS A 253 -3.41 -0.64 -34.91
CA LYS A 253 -4.61 -0.63 -35.77
C LYS A 253 -5.53 -1.74 -35.26
N GLY A 254 -6.62 -1.36 -34.62
CA GLY A 254 -7.58 -2.24 -33.93
C GLY A 254 -7.79 -3.62 -34.57
N GLY A 255 -7.17 -4.65 -34.00
CA GLY A 255 -7.49 -6.04 -34.33
C GLY A 255 -8.82 -6.41 -33.67
N LYS A 256 -9.82 -6.80 -34.48
CA LYS A 256 -11.15 -7.25 -34.03
C LYS A 256 -11.02 -8.19 -32.83
N THR A 257 -11.54 -7.77 -31.67
CA THR A 257 -11.65 -8.58 -30.46
C THR A 257 -12.55 -9.77 -30.75
N ARG A 258 -11.95 -10.94 -30.98
CA ARG A 258 -12.68 -12.21 -30.86
C ARG A 258 -12.86 -12.47 -29.36
N SER A 259 -14.00 -12.05 -28.84
CA SER A 259 -14.51 -12.46 -27.52
C SER A 259 -14.43 -13.99 -27.44
N ARG A 260 -13.51 -14.50 -26.63
CA ARG A 260 -13.51 -15.89 -26.20
C ARG A 260 -14.26 -15.89 -24.88
N ARG A 261 -15.55 -16.26 -24.92
CA ARG A 261 -16.34 -16.50 -23.71
C ARG A 261 -15.70 -17.68 -22.98
N TYR A 262 -15.52 -17.50 -21.67
CA TYR A 262 -15.22 -18.58 -20.73
C TYR A 262 -16.42 -19.53 -20.65
#